data_AF-A0A7X6SCQ4-F1
#
_entry.id   AF-A0A7X6SCQ4-F1
#
_cell.length_a   1.000
_cell.length_b   1.000
_cell.length_c   1.000
_cell.angle_alpha   90.00
_cell.angle_beta   90.00
_cell.angle_gamma   90.00
#
_symmetry.space_group_name_H-M   'P 1'
#
loop_
_entity.id
_entity.type
_entity.pdbx_description
1 polymer ?
#
loop_
_entity_poly.entity_id
_entity_poly.type
_entity_poly.pdbx_seq_one_letter_code
_entity_poly.pdbx_strand_id
1 'polypeptide(L)'
;MKRILITCFFAFHGLFLLAQTVQPHERLYLSTDKECYLAGEPVWVSVFCYDISSGKSSPVSAVAYLEIQNTGGSHVQTKIALKYGRGSGVIDLPLSLPTGIYRLTGYTRYMHLESEDNFHARYITVYNPLSPLRSDNVATTTAKEEESFPVYKEPKEETRFGISANKKNYNVKQEVELTLKNLLPENVSASVSVFRVDGLNHFQNPSITEVVSKTFQEEKTPFQLGTIDYSGEVIHGYVVDQDNERVNHIEGFGAYLSIAGSDIQYITGEIQDNGKIRFFTSNLYGDGTLVSYIPSANDKKHHLILDPIYLFPTVANLPALVLDKKQEDVLLERSLAVQLYREFRLDTLSVLKTYGNNLLFESSGISYKLDEYTRFPTMAEVMIEFIQEARFRTVRGERKLQVRLKYINGVTYEIEDPTPPLVLLDGIPVPDHEKIYNYPPSFVEEIIIYPHKYAFGPIYYNGIVFFKTYRGDYPELELEESMRIHDYKGVQHPSSFGIVPKDSRFPDLRHTLYWNPKVEIKDNESLTLRFQTAETTGTFKVVAEGLSSEGTPFRTSAEFRVDP
;
A
#
# COMPACT_ATOMS: atom_id res chain seq x y z
N MET A 1 35.85 34.53 -37.85
CA MET A 1 34.58 33.87 -37.41
C MET A 1 34.56 32.35 -37.61
N LYS A 2 35.23 31.75 -38.61
CA LYS A 2 35.22 30.29 -38.82
C LYS A 2 36.01 29.43 -37.81
N ARG A 3 36.90 30.02 -36.98
CA ARG A 3 37.68 29.28 -35.96
C ARG A 3 37.04 29.24 -34.56
N ILE A 4 35.98 30.03 -34.31
CA ILE A 4 35.29 30.06 -33.00
C ILE A 4 34.10 29.09 -32.97
N LEU A 5 33.51 28.78 -34.13
CA LEU A 5 32.41 27.81 -34.24
C LEU A 5 32.84 26.35 -34.05
N ILE A 6 34.09 26.00 -34.41
CA ILE A 6 34.57 24.61 -34.28
C ILE A 6 34.85 24.25 -32.81
N THR A 7 35.31 25.20 -32.00
CA THR A 7 35.52 24.99 -30.55
C THR A 7 34.20 24.89 -29.78
N CYS A 8 33.14 25.59 -30.21
CA CYS A 8 31.81 25.42 -29.61
C CYS A 8 31.15 24.09 -30.00
N PHE A 9 31.42 23.56 -31.20
CA PHE A 9 30.87 22.27 -31.62
C PHE A 9 31.53 21.08 -30.91
N PHE A 10 32.82 21.16 -30.57
CA PHE A 10 33.51 20.15 -29.75
C PHE A 10 33.21 20.28 -28.25
N ALA A 11 32.92 21.49 -27.73
CA ALA A 11 32.44 21.65 -26.36
C ALA A 11 31.02 21.09 -26.16
N PHE A 12 30.17 21.11 -27.20
CA PHE A 12 28.82 20.53 -27.14
C PHE A 12 28.80 19.00 -27.22
N HIS A 13 29.77 18.37 -27.91
CA HIS A 13 29.90 16.90 -27.92
C HIS A 13 30.59 16.33 -26.66
N GLY A 14 31.32 17.15 -25.90
CA GLY A 14 31.89 16.74 -24.61
C GLY A 14 30.88 16.68 -23.46
N LEU A 15 29.74 17.36 -23.59
CA LEU A 15 28.70 17.43 -22.55
C LEU A 15 27.61 16.35 -22.65
N PHE A 16 27.50 15.65 -23.79
CA PHE A 16 26.54 14.55 -23.95
C PHE A 16 27.06 13.17 -23.49
N LEU A 17 28.35 13.06 -23.14
CA LEU A 17 28.96 11.80 -22.67
C LEU A 17 28.93 11.61 -21.14
N LEU A 18 28.37 12.57 -20.38
CA LEU A 18 28.32 12.51 -18.91
C LEU A 18 26.89 12.48 -18.31
N ALA A 19 25.90 12.11 -19.11
CA ALA A 19 24.56 11.81 -18.61
C ALA A 19 24.12 10.40 -19.02
N GLN A 20 24.97 9.39 -18.81
CA GLN A 20 24.43 8.07 -18.50
C GLN A 20 23.90 8.17 -17.07
N THR A 21 22.61 8.44 -16.93
CA THR A 21 21.93 8.19 -15.66
C THR A 21 22.14 6.71 -15.35
N VAL A 22 22.98 6.42 -14.36
CA VAL A 22 23.19 5.04 -13.90
C VAL A 22 21.83 4.52 -13.46
N GLN A 23 21.36 3.47 -14.12
CA GLN A 23 20.12 2.79 -13.79
C GLN A 23 20.27 2.25 -12.36
N PRO A 24 19.39 2.63 -11.40
CA PRO A 24 19.49 2.12 -10.04
C PRO A 24 19.22 0.61 -10.03
N HIS A 25 19.80 -0.09 -9.06
CA HIS A 25 19.55 -1.51 -8.83
C HIS A 25 18.86 -1.62 -7.47
N GLU A 26 17.52 -1.60 -7.48
CA GLU A 26 16.74 -1.61 -6.23
C GLU A 26 16.86 -2.96 -5.51
N ARG A 27 17.03 -2.91 -4.19
CA ARG A 27 16.79 -4.03 -3.29
C ARG A 27 15.91 -3.59 -2.15
N LEU A 28 15.20 -4.56 -1.58
CA LEU A 28 14.39 -4.36 -0.39
C LEU A 28 15.02 -5.06 0.81
N TYR A 29 14.79 -4.50 1.98
CA TYR A 29 14.91 -5.18 3.26
C TYR A 29 13.62 -4.98 4.05
N LEU A 30 13.06 -6.07 4.58
CA LEU A 30 11.86 -6.05 5.41
C LEU A 30 12.26 -6.27 6.87
N SER A 31 11.96 -5.32 7.73
CA SER A 31 12.02 -5.48 9.18
C SER A 31 10.63 -5.74 9.74
N THR A 32 10.53 -6.65 10.72
CA THR A 32 9.28 -7.01 11.39
C THR A 32 9.36 -6.73 12.88
N ASP A 33 8.22 -6.56 13.58
CA ASP A 33 8.25 -6.33 15.03
C ASP A 33 8.81 -7.54 15.79
N LYS A 34 8.55 -8.76 15.33
CA LYS A 34 9.09 -10.01 15.88
C LYS A 34 9.22 -11.09 14.80
N GLU A 35 9.59 -12.30 15.18
CA GLU A 35 9.78 -13.44 14.25
C GLU A 35 8.76 -14.57 14.45
N CYS A 36 8.10 -14.61 15.61
CA CYS A 36 7.14 -15.63 15.99
C CYS A 36 5.78 -15.01 16.32
N TYR A 37 4.74 -15.53 15.66
CA TYR A 37 3.37 -15.03 15.70
C TYR A 37 2.38 -16.15 16.00
N LEU A 38 1.22 -15.78 16.52
CA LEU A 38 0.04 -16.62 16.48
C LEU A 38 -0.85 -16.23 15.29
N ALA A 39 -1.60 -17.19 14.75
CA ALA A 39 -2.66 -16.93 13.79
C ALA A 39 -3.63 -15.89 14.38
N GLY A 40 -3.87 -14.81 13.63
CA GLY A 40 -4.65 -13.68 14.10
C GLY A 40 -3.89 -12.53 14.76
N GLU A 41 -2.58 -12.65 15.00
CA GLU A 41 -1.76 -11.50 15.38
C GLU A 41 -1.42 -10.62 14.17
N PRO A 42 -1.27 -9.29 14.36
CA PRO A 42 -0.71 -8.41 13.35
C PRO A 42 0.81 -8.61 13.24
N VAL A 43 1.31 -8.65 12.01
CA VAL A 43 2.74 -8.57 11.68
C VAL A 43 3.04 -7.14 11.26
N TRP A 44 3.76 -6.40 12.09
CA TRP A 44 4.13 -5.03 11.74
C TRP A 44 5.39 -5.03 10.89
N VAL A 45 5.40 -4.25 9.81
CA VAL A 45 6.48 -4.26 8.82
C VAL A 45 7.03 -2.86 8.54
N SER A 46 8.35 -2.76 8.47
CA SER A 46 9.09 -1.60 7.98
C SER A 46 9.87 -1.99 6.72
N VAL A 47 9.76 -1.17 5.68
CA VAL A 47 10.31 -1.44 4.36
C VAL A 47 11.45 -0.48 4.06
N PHE A 48 12.63 -1.00 3.72
CA PHE A 48 13.78 -0.25 3.26
C PHE A 48 14.04 -0.60 1.79
N CYS A 49 13.81 0.34 0.88
CA CYS A 49 14.17 0.24 -0.52
C CYS A 49 15.40 1.11 -0.79
N TYR A 50 16.45 0.50 -1.30
CA TYR A 50 17.74 1.16 -1.54
C TYR A 50 18.34 0.68 -2.85
N ASP A 51 19.18 1.53 -3.44
CA ASP A 51 19.98 1.17 -4.61
C ASP A 51 21.31 0.56 -4.17
N ILE A 52 21.63 -0.66 -4.64
CA ILE A 52 22.89 -1.33 -4.28
C ILE A 52 24.12 -0.69 -4.92
N SER A 53 23.94 0.22 -5.88
CA SER A 53 25.05 0.92 -6.53
C SER A 53 25.53 2.11 -5.69
N SER A 54 24.60 2.86 -5.12
CA SER A 54 24.89 4.02 -4.28
C SER A 54 24.82 3.74 -2.77
N GLY A 55 24.17 2.65 -2.37
CA GLY A 55 23.80 2.35 -0.97
C GLY A 55 22.61 3.17 -0.46
N LYS A 56 22.14 4.17 -1.21
CA LYS A 56 21.16 5.15 -0.73
C LYS A 56 19.73 4.67 -0.92
N SER A 57 18.81 5.23 -0.15
CA SER A 57 17.38 4.95 -0.33
C SER A 57 16.93 5.29 -1.75
N SER A 58 16.21 4.36 -2.39
CA SER A 58 15.75 4.53 -3.76
C SER A 58 14.52 5.44 -3.82
N PRO A 59 14.50 6.49 -4.66
CA PRO A 59 13.33 7.34 -4.86
C PRO A 59 12.41 6.84 -6.00
N VAL A 60 12.67 5.67 -6.58
CA VAL A 60 12.02 5.25 -7.84
C VAL A 60 10.65 4.62 -7.60
N SER A 61 10.58 3.53 -6.84
CA SER A 61 9.32 2.82 -6.62
C SER A 61 8.45 3.48 -5.55
N ALA A 62 7.17 3.71 -5.86
CA ALA A 62 6.13 4.21 -4.95
C ALA A 62 5.37 3.10 -4.22
N VAL A 63 5.51 1.84 -4.65
CA VAL A 63 4.79 0.69 -4.08
C VAL A 63 5.76 -0.47 -3.86
N ALA A 64 5.71 -1.06 -2.65
CA ALA A 64 6.27 -2.36 -2.34
C ALA A 64 5.12 -3.39 -2.20
N TYR A 65 5.28 -4.54 -2.82
CA TYR A 65 4.35 -5.66 -2.75
C TYR A 65 4.91 -6.69 -1.78
N LEU A 66 4.07 -7.12 -0.84
CA LEU A 66 4.43 -8.13 0.16
C LEU A 66 3.48 -9.31 0.04
N GLU A 67 4.04 -10.52 0.08
CA GLU A 67 3.30 -11.77 0.03
C GLU A 67 3.78 -12.72 1.13
N ILE A 68 2.86 -13.29 1.90
CA ILE A 68 3.12 -14.39 2.84
C ILE A 68 2.72 -15.69 2.16
N GLN A 69 3.69 -16.59 2.01
CA GLN A 69 3.56 -17.77 1.17
C GLN A 69 4.06 -19.03 1.89
N ASN A 70 3.45 -20.18 1.56
CA ASN A 70 4.03 -21.49 1.81
C ASN A 70 4.24 -22.26 0.50
N THR A 71 4.61 -23.54 0.56
CA THR A 71 4.76 -24.42 -0.62
C THR A 71 3.47 -24.60 -1.42
N GLY A 72 2.31 -24.37 -0.80
CA GLY A 72 0.99 -24.43 -1.46
C GLY A 72 0.54 -23.12 -2.12
N GLY A 73 1.28 -22.02 -1.95
CA GLY A 73 0.99 -20.72 -2.57
C GLY A 73 0.92 -19.54 -1.61
N SER A 74 0.35 -18.42 -2.09
CA SER A 74 0.20 -17.16 -1.36
C SER A 74 -1.06 -17.19 -0.48
N HIS A 75 -0.89 -16.87 0.81
CA HIS A 75 -1.98 -16.84 1.80
C HIS A 75 -2.44 -15.43 2.14
N VAL A 76 -1.52 -14.48 2.12
CA VAL A 76 -1.79 -13.08 2.43
C VAL A 76 -0.97 -12.19 1.50
N GLN A 77 -1.62 -11.16 0.96
CA GLN A 77 -0.98 -10.17 0.10
C GLN A 77 -1.29 -8.77 0.61
N THR A 78 -0.32 -7.87 0.53
CA THR A 78 -0.52 -6.46 0.84
C THR A 78 0.37 -5.57 -0.02
N LYS A 79 0.04 -4.28 -0.08
CA LYS A 79 0.81 -3.24 -0.74
C LYS A 79 1.17 -2.16 0.28
N ILE A 80 2.43 -1.74 0.28
CA ILE A 80 2.95 -0.69 1.15
C ILE A 80 3.38 0.47 0.26
N ALA A 81 2.82 1.66 0.54
CA ALA A 81 3.29 2.89 -0.07
C ALA A 81 4.74 3.19 0.35
N LEU A 82 5.59 3.46 -0.63
CA LEU A 82 6.97 3.89 -0.45
C LEU A 82 7.09 5.40 -0.69
N LYS A 83 7.86 6.06 0.16
CA LYS A 83 8.26 7.45 -0.01
C LYS A 83 9.75 7.58 0.28
N TYR A 84 10.53 7.94 -0.75
CA TYR A 84 11.99 7.98 -0.69
C TYR A 84 12.58 6.67 -0.15
N GLY A 85 12.10 5.55 -0.67
CA GLY A 85 12.58 4.22 -0.31
C GLY A 85 12.22 3.76 1.11
N ARG A 86 11.31 4.44 1.80
CA ARG A 86 10.80 3.99 3.11
C ARG A 86 9.29 3.82 3.07
N GLY A 87 8.81 2.73 3.66
CA GLY A 87 7.39 2.46 3.83
C GLY A 87 7.14 1.65 5.11
N SER A 88 5.88 1.56 5.51
CA SER A 88 5.47 0.77 6.67
C SER A 88 4.04 0.32 6.53
N GLY A 89 3.74 -0.85 7.07
CA GLY A 89 2.41 -1.43 7.05
C GLY A 89 2.22 -2.47 8.15
N VAL A 90 1.04 -3.08 8.16
CA VAL A 90 0.63 -4.16 9.06
C VAL A 90 0.02 -5.28 8.24
N ILE A 91 0.42 -6.53 8.49
CA ILE A 91 -0.18 -7.69 7.83
C ILE A 91 -1.02 -8.44 8.84
N ASP A 92 -2.32 -8.51 8.60
CA ASP A 92 -3.23 -9.27 9.43
C ASP A 92 -3.19 -10.76 9.06
N LEU A 93 -2.70 -11.58 9.98
CA LEU A 93 -2.68 -13.03 9.78
C LEU A 93 -4.10 -13.60 9.91
N PRO A 94 -4.59 -14.39 8.94
CA PRO A 94 -5.88 -15.06 9.07
C PRO A 94 -5.94 -15.99 10.27
N LEU A 95 -7.08 -16.04 10.97
CA LEU A 95 -7.30 -17.02 12.06
C LEU A 95 -7.25 -18.47 11.57
N SER A 96 -7.53 -18.69 10.30
CA SER A 96 -7.48 -20.01 9.66
C SER A 96 -6.07 -20.43 9.25
N LEU A 97 -5.07 -19.55 9.34
CA LEU A 97 -3.72 -19.82 8.85
C LEU A 97 -3.10 -21.02 9.60
N PRO A 98 -2.73 -22.12 8.93
CA PRO A 98 -2.17 -23.30 9.59
C PRO A 98 -0.88 -23.02 10.35
N THR A 99 -0.56 -23.85 11.34
CA THR A 99 0.76 -23.79 12.00
C THR A 99 1.88 -24.09 11.00
N GLY A 100 2.96 -23.31 10.99
CA GLY A 100 4.11 -23.53 10.10
C GLY A 100 5.05 -22.32 10.00
N ILE A 101 6.16 -22.51 9.28
CA ILE A 101 7.03 -21.39 8.87
C ILE A 101 6.60 -20.96 7.46
N TYR A 102 6.43 -19.66 7.27
CA TYR A 102 6.03 -19.03 6.01
C TYR A 102 7.13 -18.11 5.51
N ARG A 103 7.22 -17.94 4.20
CA ARG A 103 8.09 -16.96 3.56
C ARG A 103 7.32 -15.66 3.35
N LEU A 104 7.78 -14.58 3.97
CA LEU A 104 7.39 -13.21 3.69
C LEU A 104 8.32 -12.66 2.60
N THR A 105 7.79 -12.52 1.39
CA THR A 105 8.53 -11.98 0.24
C THR A 105 8.13 -10.53 -0.01
N GLY A 106 9.12 -9.65 -0.18
CA GLY A 106 8.93 -8.25 -0.55
C GLY A 106 9.63 -7.91 -1.86
N TYR A 107 8.93 -7.22 -2.75
CA TYR A 107 9.47 -6.81 -4.05
C TYR A 107 8.85 -5.50 -4.55
N THR A 108 9.53 -4.83 -5.47
CA THR A 108 8.96 -3.77 -6.33
C THR A 108 8.83 -4.30 -7.76
N ARG A 109 7.96 -3.72 -8.58
CA ARG A 109 7.93 -4.06 -10.02
C ARG A 109 9.27 -3.77 -10.69
N TYR A 110 10.00 -2.77 -10.21
CA TYR A 110 11.31 -2.41 -10.70
C TYR A 110 12.32 -3.57 -10.52
N MET A 111 12.33 -4.20 -9.34
CA MET A 111 13.16 -5.36 -9.06
C MET A 111 12.82 -6.54 -9.97
N HIS A 112 11.53 -6.76 -10.25
CA HIS A 112 11.08 -7.83 -11.13
C HIS A 112 11.53 -7.63 -12.58
N LEU A 113 11.64 -6.39 -13.07
CA LEU A 113 12.20 -6.09 -14.39
C LEU A 113 13.68 -6.46 -14.51
N GLU A 114 14.41 -6.48 -13.38
CA GLU A 114 15.80 -6.91 -13.32
C GLU A 114 15.91 -8.44 -13.19
N SER A 115 15.35 -9.02 -12.13
CA SER A 115 15.26 -10.48 -11.89
C SER A 115 14.36 -10.78 -10.68
N GLU A 116 13.64 -11.90 -10.71
CA GLU A 116 12.90 -12.42 -9.54
C GLU A 116 13.80 -12.85 -8.38
N ASP A 117 15.07 -13.18 -8.67
CA ASP A 117 16.05 -13.55 -7.64
C ASP A 117 16.41 -12.38 -6.71
N ASN A 118 16.08 -11.15 -7.10
CA ASN A 118 16.40 -9.95 -6.35
C ASN A 118 15.43 -9.70 -5.19
N PHE A 119 14.32 -10.44 -5.11
CA PHE A 119 13.29 -10.25 -4.10
C PHE A 119 13.82 -10.53 -2.69
N HIS A 120 13.40 -9.70 -1.74
CA HIS A 120 13.76 -9.95 -0.35
C HIS A 120 12.85 -11.04 0.24
N ALA A 121 13.44 -12.02 0.90
CA ALA A 121 12.72 -13.05 1.63
C ALA A 121 13.11 -13.05 3.11
N ARG A 122 12.10 -13.04 3.97
CA ARG A 122 12.19 -13.21 5.43
C ARG A 122 11.26 -14.33 5.84
N TYR A 123 11.63 -15.14 6.83
CA TYR A 123 10.76 -16.19 7.34
C TYR A 123 10.05 -15.74 8.62
N ILE A 124 8.75 -16.02 8.70
CA ILE A 124 7.96 -15.82 9.92
C ILE A 124 7.43 -17.17 10.39
N THR A 125 7.42 -17.38 11.70
CA THR A 125 6.85 -18.59 12.30
C THR A 125 5.47 -18.29 12.80
N VAL A 126 4.48 -19.10 12.42
CA VAL A 126 3.08 -18.93 12.82
C VAL A 126 2.64 -20.19 13.55
N TYR A 127 2.14 -20.02 14.77
CA TYR A 127 1.45 -21.06 15.52
C TYR A 127 -0.06 -20.81 15.46
N ASN A 128 -0.86 -21.84 15.26
CA ASN A 128 -2.31 -21.76 15.34
C ASN A 128 -2.83 -22.68 16.46
N PRO A 129 -3.11 -22.16 17.66
CA PRO A 129 -3.61 -22.96 18.77
C PRO A 129 -5.11 -23.30 18.63
N LEU A 130 -5.81 -22.64 17.71
CA LEU A 130 -7.26 -22.80 17.50
C LEU A 130 -7.58 -23.78 16.35
N SER A 131 -6.56 -24.28 15.64
CA SER A 131 -6.72 -25.19 14.50
C SER A 131 -5.69 -26.32 14.57
N PRO A 132 -6.10 -27.58 14.32
CA PRO A 132 -5.15 -28.69 14.21
C PRO A 132 -4.38 -28.69 12.89
N LEU A 133 -4.73 -27.83 11.93
CA LEU A 133 -4.10 -27.77 10.62
C LEU A 133 -2.64 -27.32 10.71
N ARG A 134 -1.78 -27.99 9.95
CA ARG A 134 -0.34 -27.74 9.88
C ARG A 134 0.10 -27.71 8.42
N SER A 135 1.06 -26.85 8.12
CA SER A 135 1.78 -26.85 6.85
C SER A 135 2.72 -28.05 6.75
N ASP A 136 3.13 -28.39 5.53
CA ASP A 136 3.95 -29.58 5.24
C ASP A 136 5.34 -29.55 5.89
N ASN A 137 5.82 -28.36 6.26
CA ASN A 137 7.11 -28.15 6.93
C ASN A 137 7.04 -28.27 8.47
N VAL A 138 5.97 -28.82 9.04
CA VAL A 138 5.83 -29.02 10.48
C VAL A 138 6.09 -30.46 10.89
N ALA A 139 7.04 -30.66 11.80
CA ALA A 139 7.34 -31.95 12.42
C ALA A 139 7.00 -31.92 13.92
N THR A 140 6.72 -33.10 14.48
CA THR A 140 6.58 -33.29 15.94
C THR A 140 7.70 -34.17 16.45
N THR A 141 8.42 -33.74 17.48
CA THR A 141 9.43 -34.58 18.11
C THR A 141 8.77 -35.66 18.96
N THR A 142 8.85 -36.92 18.54
CA THR A 142 8.51 -38.08 19.39
C THR A 142 9.70 -38.72 20.10
N ALA A 143 10.95 -38.28 19.84
CA ALA A 143 12.11 -38.83 20.53
C ALA A 143 13.32 -37.90 20.48
N LYS A 144 13.91 -37.64 21.66
CA LYS A 144 15.35 -37.50 22.03
C LYS A 144 16.41 -36.96 21.06
N GLU A 145 16.07 -36.28 19.98
CA GLU A 145 17.04 -35.51 19.19
C GLU A 145 16.71 -34.04 19.34
N GLU A 146 17.47 -33.36 20.18
CA GLU A 146 17.59 -31.91 20.18
C GLU A 146 18.26 -31.52 18.85
N GLU A 147 17.48 -31.41 17.78
CA GLU A 147 17.92 -30.60 16.65
C GLU A 147 17.94 -29.15 17.15
N SER A 148 19.09 -28.75 17.67
CA SER A 148 19.38 -27.35 17.94
C SER A 148 19.29 -26.61 16.61
N PHE A 149 18.25 -25.80 16.41
CA PHE A 149 18.33 -24.74 15.43
C PHE A 149 19.62 -23.98 15.69
N PRO A 150 20.48 -23.74 14.67
CA PRO A 150 21.71 -23.01 14.88
C PRO A 150 21.37 -21.68 15.54
N VAL A 151 21.73 -21.54 16.82
CA VAL A 151 21.61 -20.28 17.54
C VAL A 151 22.58 -19.34 16.83
N TYR A 152 22.03 -18.41 16.06
CA TYR A 152 22.81 -17.35 15.46
C TYR A 152 23.39 -16.52 16.60
N LYS A 153 24.69 -16.64 16.81
CA LYS A 153 25.43 -15.74 17.69
C LYS A 153 25.65 -14.47 16.90
N GLU A 154 24.92 -13.40 17.28
CA GLU A 154 25.15 -12.06 16.75
C GLU A 154 26.65 -11.75 16.79
N PRO A 155 27.28 -11.40 15.66
CA PRO A 155 28.65 -10.91 15.66
C PRO A 155 28.74 -9.73 16.64
N LYS A 156 29.79 -9.69 17.46
CA LYS A 156 30.11 -8.49 18.24
C LYS A 156 30.57 -7.40 17.26
N GLU A 157 29.63 -6.67 16.70
CA GLU A 157 29.92 -5.46 15.94
C GLU A 157 30.25 -4.32 16.89
N GLU A 158 31.13 -3.41 16.46
CA GLU A 158 31.31 -2.13 17.14
C GLU A 158 29.98 -1.37 17.06
N THR A 159 29.29 -1.23 18.20
CA THR A 159 27.97 -0.60 18.27
C THR A 159 28.09 0.90 17.99
N ARG A 160 28.02 1.27 16.70
CA ARG A 160 27.92 2.66 16.23
C ARG A 160 26.47 3.20 16.28
N PHE A 161 25.55 2.41 16.80
CA PHE A 161 24.21 2.84 17.20
C PHE A 161 23.91 2.26 18.59
N GLY A 162 23.60 3.14 19.55
CA GLY A 162 23.41 2.78 20.94
C GLY A 162 21.94 2.70 21.32
N ILE A 163 21.57 1.69 22.12
CA ILE A 163 20.28 1.60 22.80
C ILE A 163 20.51 1.51 24.30
N SER A 164 19.74 2.28 25.07
CA SER A 164 19.73 2.16 26.52
C SER A 164 18.34 2.43 27.07
N ALA A 165 17.87 1.56 27.95
CA ALA A 165 16.69 1.81 28.77
C ALA A 165 17.10 2.51 30.07
N ASN A 166 16.25 3.37 30.62
CA ASN A 166 16.56 4.09 31.86
C ASN A 166 16.67 3.18 33.11
N LYS A 167 16.12 1.96 33.05
CA LYS A 167 16.24 0.92 34.08
C LYS A 167 16.44 -0.46 33.44
N LYS A 168 16.93 -1.43 34.22
CA LYS A 168 17.01 -2.84 33.82
C LYS A 168 15.76 -3.64 34.19
N ASN A 169 15.05 -3.21 35.24
CA ASN A 169 13.84 -3.85 35.74
C ASN A 169 12.72 -2.80 35.86
N TYR A 170 11.52 -3.20 35.48
CA TYR A 170 10.29 -2.42 35.54
C TYR A 170 9.20 -3.28 36.17
N ASN A 171 8.21 -2.65 36.79
CA ASN A 171 6.99 -3.32 37.19
C ASN A 171 6.00 -3.34 36.01
N VAL A 172 4.93 -4.12 36.12
CA VAL A 172 3.79 -4.04 35.19
C VAL A 172 3.19 -2.63 35.16
N LYS A 173 2.68 -2.22 33.99
CA LYS A 173 2.09 -0.88 33.75
C LYS A 173 3.01 0.31 34.12
N GLN A 174 4.32 0.11 34.10
CA GLN A 174 5.30 1.16 34.35
C GLN A 174 5.75 1.79 33.01
N GLU A 175 5.94 3.11 33.02
CA GLU A 175 6.56 3.80 31.89
C GLU A 175 8.05 3.42 31.74
N VAL A 176 8.43 3.16 30.50
CA VAL A 176 9.80 2.87 30.02
C VAL A 176 10.26 4.05 29.20
N GLU A 177 11.45 4.58 29.53
CA GLU A 177 12.16 5.55 28.70
C GLU A 177 13.31 4.84 28.00
N LEU A 178 13.28 4.83 26.67
CA LEU A 178 14.27 4.19 25.82
C LEU A 178 15.04 5.26 25.03
N THR A 179 16.33 5.38 25.28
CA THR A 179 17.21 6.30 24.55
C THR A 179 17.94 5.58 23.44
N LEU A 180 17.74 6.08 22.22
CA LEU A 180 18.48 5.71 21.01
C LEU A 180 19.54 6.78 20.77
N LYS A 181 20.78 6.37 20.48
CA LYS A 181 21.89 7.28 20.21
C LYS A 181 22.55 6.92 18.89
N ASN A 182 22.54 7.86 17.95
CA ASN A 182 23.27 7.70 16.70
C ASN A 182 24.75 8.05 16.90
N LEU A 183 25.65 7.08 16.74
CA LEU A 183 27.10 7.31 16.76
C LEU A 183 27.72 7.15 15.36
N LEU A 184 26.90 6.96 14.33
CA LEU A 184 27.34 7.00 12.94
C LEU A 184 27.56 8.47 12.52
N PRO A 185 28.49 8.71 11.58
CA PRO A 185 28.75 10.06 11.09
C PRO A 185 27.63 10.59 10.16
N GLU A 186 26.65 9.75 9.81
CA GLU A 186 25.52 10.14 8.97
C GLU A 186 24.17 10.02 9.70
N ASN A 187 23.15 10.66 9.13
CA ASN A 187 21.77 10.48 9.58
C ASN A 187 21.32 9.03 9.38
N VAL A 188 20.44 8.54 10.24
CA VAL A 188 19.94 7.17 10.16
C VAL A 188 18.42 7.10 10.15
N SER A 189 17.90 6.17 9.36
CA SER A 189 16.51 5.74 9.40
C SER A 189 16.46 4.34 10.02
N ALA A 190 15.78 4.19 11.15
CA ALA A 190 15.69 2.95 11.90
C ALA A 190 14.23 2.47 12.01
N SER A 191 14.08 1.18 12.21
CA SER A 191 12.90 0.57 12.81
C SER A 191 13.24 0.18 14.25
N VAL A 192 12.26 0.27 15.15
CA VAL A 192 12.45 -0.02 16.59
C VAL A 192 11.31 -0.90 17.05
N SER A 193 11.65 -2.06 17.60
CA SER A 193 10.70 -3.00 18.17
C SER A 193 11.04 -3.32 19.62
N VAL A 194 10.01 -3.48 20.44
CA VAL A 194 10.09 -3.99 21.81
C VAL A 194 9.08 -5.10 21.98
N PHE A 195 9.55 -6.32 22.17
CA PHE A 195 8.70 -7.51 22.28
C PHE A 195 9.22 -8.44 23.38
N ARG A 196 8.32 -9.25 23.95
CA ARG A 196 8.69 -10.24 24.97
C ARG A 196 9.51 -11.36 24.33
N VAL A 197 10.53 -11.83 25.03
CA VAL A 197 11.26 -13.05 24.67
C VAL A 197 10.52 -14.24 25.28
N ASP A 198 10.16 -15.22 24.45
CA ASP A 198 9.49 -16.44 24.87
C ASP A 198 10.24 -17.70 24.37
N GLY A 199 9.74 -18.87 24.77
CA GLY A 199 10.35 -20.17 24.46
C GLY A 199 9.84 -20.81 23.16
N LEU A 200 9.15 -20.08 22.28
CA LEU A 200 8.62 -20.64 21.04
C LEU A 200 9.73 -20.82 19.99
N ASN A 201 9.77 -22.01 19.39
CA ASN A 201 10.70 -22.32 18.31
C ASN A 201 10.30 -21.48 17.12
N HIS A 202 11.28 -20.82 16.52
CA HIS A 202 11.10 -20.01 15.33
C HIS A 202 12.37 -20.01 14.50
N PHE A 203 12.23 -19.70 13.22
CA PHE A 203 13.37 -19.46 12.35
C PHE A 203 14.05 -18.13 12.71
N GLN A 204 15.36 -18.15 12.93
CA GLN A 204 16.16 -16.95 13.16
C GLN A 204 16.63 -16.38 11.82
N ASN A 205 16.16 -15.19 11.47
CA ASN A 205 16.54 -14.57 10.20
C ASN A 205 17.93 -13.93 10.28
N PRO A 206 18.65 -13.83 9.14
CA PRO A 206 19.86 -13.02 9.07
C PRO A 206 19.57 -11.55 9.41
N SER A 207 20.54 -10.87 10.00
CA SER A 207 20.44 -9.46 10.36
C SER A 207 20.41 -8.55 9.13
N ILE A 208 19.90 -7.31 9.29
CA ILE A 208 20.02 -6.29 8.25
C ILE A 208 21.47 -6.09 7.79
N THR A 209 22.44 -6.12 8.72
CA THR A 209 23.85 -5.94 8.38
C THR A 209 24.32 -7.03 7.42
N GLU A 210 23.99 -8.29 7.70
CA GLU A 210 24.33 -9.43 6.85
C GLU A 210 23.64 -9.36 5.48
N VAL A 211 22.32 -9.15 5.46
CA VAL A 211 21.54 -9.12 4.21
C VAL A 211 22.00 -7.98 3.32
N VAL A 212 22.02 -6.76 3.84
CA VAL A 212 22.31 -5.55 3.05
C VAL A 212 23.76 -5.57 2.57
N SER A 213 24.71 -5.97 3.42
CA SER A 213 26.12 -6.04 3.02
C SER A 213 26.36 -7.06 1.90
N LYS A 214 25.61 -8.17 1.91
CA LYS A 214 25.64 -9.16 0.82
C LYS A 214 25.09 -8.57 -0.48
N THR A 215 24.00 -7.81 -0.43
CA THR A 215 23.41 -7.20 -1.63
C THR A 215 24.35 -6.22 -2.33
N PHE A 216 25.21 -5.52 -1.59
CA PHE A 216 26.20 -4.61 -2.19
C PHE A 216 27.29 -5.33 -3.01
N GLN A 217 27.47 -6.63 -2.78
CA GLN A 217 28.44 -7.46 -3.51
C GLN A 217 27.83 -8.12 -4.75
N GLU A 218 26.54 -7.95 -5.01
CA GLU A 218 25.86 -8.53 -6.16
C GLU A 218 26.35 -7.93 -7.48
N GLU A 219 26.45 -8.80 -8.50
CA GLU A 219 26.71 -8.40 -9.87
C GLU A 219 25.50 -7.64 -10.43
N LYS A 220 25.80 -6.49 -11.04
CA LYS A 220 24.79 -5.59 -11.59
C LYS A 220 24.63 -5.91 -13.07
N THR A 221 23.52 -6.54 -13.42
CA THR A 221 23.23 -6.89 -14.81
C THR A 221 22.37 -5.83 -15.47
N PRO A 222 22.73 -5.31 -16.66
CA PRO A 222 21.84 -4.44 -17.42
C PRO A 222 20.51 -5.14 -17.71
N PHE A 223 19.41 -4.42 -17.56
CA PHE A 223 18.07 -4.94 -17.85
C PHE A 223 17.24 -3.89 -18.60
N GLN A 224 16.29 -4.36 -19.41
CA GLN A 224 15.42 -3.48 -20.18
C GLN A 224 14.40 -2.83 -19.25
N LEU A 225 14.46 -1.50 -19.16
CA LEU A 225 13.49 -0.76 -18.36
C LEU A 225 12.10 -0.85 -19.00
N GLY A 226 11.13 -1.28 -18.18
CA GLY A 226 9.72 -1.36 -18.54
C GLY A 226 8.88 -0.30 -17.83
N THR A 227 7.60 -0.62 -17.62
CA THR A 227 6.69 0.24 -16.87
C THR A 227 6.98 0.09 -15.37
N ILE A 228 7.17 1.20 -14.68
CA ILE A 228 7.53 1.25 -13.26
C ILE A 228 6.43 1.95 -12.45
N ASP A 229 6.30 1.57 -11.18
CA ASP A 229 5.33 2.15 -10.25
C ASP A 229 5.90 3.43 -9.63
N TYR A 230 6.05 4.51 -10.40
CA TYR A 230 6.74 5.73 -9.94
C TYR A 230 5.86 6.66 -9.08
N SER A 231 4.61 6.87 -9.46
CA SER A 231 3.63 7.70 -8.72
C SER A 231 2.66 6.89 -7.87
N GLY A 232 2.55 5.62 -8.19
CA GLY A 232 1.57 4.66 -7.71
C GLY A 232 1.69 3.39 -8.54
N GLU A 233 0.84 2.42 -8.26
CA GLU A 233 0.80 1.19 -9.05
C GLU A 233 0.37 1.46 -10.50
N VAL A 234 0.93 0.73 -11.43
CA VAL A 234 0.42 0.73 -12.81
C VAL A 234 -0.43 -0.52 -13.03
N ILE A 235 -1.72 -0.30 -13.22
CA ILE A 235 -2.67 -1.39 -13.51
C ILE A 235 -2.58 -1.70 -15.00
N HIS A 236 -2.44 -2.99 -15.33
CA HIS A 236 -2.32 -3.48 -16.69
C HIS A 236 -3.55 -4.30 -17.06
N GLY A 237 -3.79 -4.44 -18.35
CA GLY A 237 -4.82 -5.33 -18.87
C GLY A 237 -4.82 -5.37 -20.39
N TYR A 238 -5.89 -5.91 -20.94
CA TYR A 238 -6.12 -5.95 -22.38
C TYR A 238 -7.60 -5.83 -22.69
N VAL A 239 -7.90 -5.43 -23.93
CA VAL A 239 -9.27 -5.30 -24.40
C VAL A 239 -9.74 -6.60 -25.04
N VAL A 240 -10.97 -6.98 -24.73
CA VAL A 240 -11.67 -8.10 -25.36
C VAL A 240 -13.03 -7.68 -25.89
N ASP A 241 -13.54 -8.41 -26.87
CA ASP A 241 -14.91 -8.26 -27.35
C ASP A 241 -15.94 -8.97 -26.43
N GLN A 242 -17.20 -9.02 -26.88
CA GLN A 242 -18.29 -9.68 -26.18
C GLN A 242 -18.12 -11.20 -26.03
N ASP A 243 -17.29 -11.83 -26.86
CA ASP A 243 -17.02 -13.27 -26.87
C ASP A 243 -15.73 -13.61 -26.09
N ASN A 244 -15.12 -12.61 -25.43
CA ASN A 244 -13.84 -12.67 -24.71
C ASN A 244 -12.60 -12.87 -25.61
N GLU A 245 -12.70 -12.57 -26.90
CA GLU A 245 -11.57 -12.64 -27.82
C GLU A 245 -10.74 -11.35 -27.79
N ARG A 246 -9.42 -11.48 -27.89
CA ARG A 246 -8.49 -10.33 -27.80
C ARG A 246 -8.62 -9.39 -29.00
N VAL A 247 -8.72 -8.09 -28.71
CA VAL A 247 -8.78 -7.05 -29.74
C VAL A 247 -7.47 -6.27 -29.79
N ASN A 248 -6.75 -6.37 -30.91
CA ASN A 248 -5.42 -5.76 -31.06
C ASN A 248 -5.46 -4.28 -31.45
N HIS A 249 -6.55 -3.80 -32.05
CA HIS A 249 -6.68 -2.42 -32.50
C HIS A 249 -8.10 -1.92 -32.30
N ILE A 250 -8.23 -0.73 -31.71
CA ILE A 250 -9.50 -0.05 -31.48
C ILE A 250 -9.35 1.38 -31.99
N GLU A 251 -10.13 1.72 -33.01
CA GLU A 251 -10.26 3.10 -33.48
C GLU A 251 -11.20 3.88 -32.53
N GLY A 252 -10.66 4.87 -31.80
CA GLY A 252 -11.46 5.82 -31.01
C GLY A 252 -11.52 5.55 -29.49
N PHE A 253 -11.25 6.62 -28.74
CA PHE A 253 -11.38 6.96 -27.31
C PHE A 253 -11.08 5.97 -26.16
N GLY A 254 -10.54 6.58 -25.09
CA GLY A 254 -9.83 5.94 -23.99
C GLY A 254 -10.71 5.20 -22.99
N ALA A 255 -10.16 4.06 -22.56
CA ALA A 255 -10.64 3.31 -21.42
C ALA A 255 -10.31 4.02 -20.11
N TYR A 256 -11.05 3.71 -19.06
CA TYR A 256 -10.86 4.32 -17.75
C TYR A 256 -11.15 3.35 -16.61
N LEU A 257 -10.54 3.64 -15.48
CA LEU A 257 -10.83 3.04 -14.19
C LEU A 257 -11.44 4.10 -13.29
N SER A 258 -12.44 3.67 -12.52
CA SER A 258 -12.97 4.45 -11.42
C SER A 258 -12.96 3.68 -10.12
N ILE A 259 -12.69 4.36 -9.02
CA ILE A 259 -12.91 3.80 -7.67
C ILE A 259 -14.25 4.33 -7.18
N ALA A 260 -15.18 3.41 -6.93
CA ALA A 260 -16.51 3.72 -6.42
C ALA A 260 -16.48 3.89 -4.89
N GLY A 261 -17.39 4.73 -4.37
CA GLY A 261 -17.53 4.97 -2.93
C GLY A 261 -17.10 6.39 -2.51
N SER A 262 -16.43 6.53 -1.37
CA SER A 262 -16.09 7.84 -0.79
C SER A 262 -14.82 8.46 -1.37
N ASP A 263 -13.78 7.65 -1.65
CA ASP A 263 -12.47 8.11 -2.11
C ASP A 263 -12.33 7.94 -3.63
N ILE A 264 -13.08 8.77 -4.36
CA ILE A 264 -13.25 8.61 -5.80
C ILE A 264 -12.00 9.00 -6.56
N GLN A 265 -11.63 8.12 -7.49
CA GLN A 265 -10.54 8.30 -8.44
C GLN A 265 -11.10 8.05 -9.84
N TYR A 266 -10.75 8.90 -10.80
CA TYR A 266 -11.07 8.70 -12.21
C TYR A 266 -9.77 8.73 -13.00
N ILE A 267 -9.41 7.60 -13.60
CA ILE A 267 -8.10 7.35 -14.19
C ILE A 267 -8.29 6.92 -15.63
N THR A 268 -7.59 7.58 -16.56
CA THR A 268 -7.63 7.21 -17.98
C THR A 268 -6.49 6.27 -18.34
N GLY A 269 -6.76 5.34 -19.25
CA GLY A 269 -5.80 4.34 -19.70
C GLY A 269 -5.18 4.68 -21.05
N GLU A 270 -3.95 4.23 -21.23
CA GLU A 270 -3.21 4.27 -22.49
C GLU A 270 -3.32 2.91 -23.19
N ILE A 271 -4.02 2.89 -24.33
CA ILE A 271 -4.15 1.69 -25.19
C ILE A 271 -2.96 1.65 -26.15
N GLN A 272 -2.30 0.50 -26.24
CA GLN A 272 -1.17 0.23 -27.14
C GLN A 272 -1.65 -0.46 -28.42
N ASP A 273 -0.83 -0.41 -29.47
CA ASP A 273 -1.09 -1.01 -30.80
C ASP A 273 -1.31 -2.54 -30.80
N ASN A 274 -1.09 -3.21 -29.67
CA ASN A 274 -1.25 -4.65 -29.49
C ASN A 274 -2.48 -5.00 -28.61
N GLY A 275 -3.37 -4.04 -28.35
CA GLY A 275 -4.56 -4.23 -27.52
C GLY A 275 -4.31 -4.23 -26.01
N LYS A 276 -3.06 -4.08 -25.56
CA LYS A 276 -2.73 -3.91 -24.13
C LYS A 276 -3.10 -2.51 -23.68
N ILE A 277 -3.48 -2.40 -22.42
CA ILE A 277 -3.80 -1.15 -21.76
C ILE A 277 -3.01 -0.99 -20.46
N ARG A 278 -2.66 0.26 -20.13
CA ARG A 278 -2.02 0.62 -18.86
C ARG A 278 -2.73 1.81 -18.24
N PHE A 279 -2.90 1.77 -16.93
CA PHE A 279 -3.46 2.86 -16.13
C PHE A 279 -2.43 3.32 -15.12
N PHE A 280 -1.91 4.53 -15.29
CA PHE A 280 -0.98 5.13 -14.34
C PHE A 280 -1.78 5.73 -13.19
N THR A 281 -1.62 5.16 -12.00
CA THR A 281 -2.32 5.63 -10.81
C THR A 281 -1.42 6.52 -9.97
N SER A 282 -2.03 7.21 -9.00
CA SER A 282 -1.33 7.62 -7.79
C SER A 282 -1.51 6.54 -6.72
N ASN A 283 -0.75 6.54 -5.63
CA ASN A 283 -0.98 5.61 -4.52
C ASN A 283 -2.48 5.62 -4.11
N LEU A 284 -3.19 4.55 -4.48
CA LEU A 284 -4.59 4.33 -4.19
C LEU A 284 -4.68 3.68 -2.80
N TYR A 285 -5.04 4.46 -1.79
CA TYR A 285 -5.07 3.97 -0.42
C TYR A 285 -6.37 3.26 -0.10
N GLY A 286 -6.26 2.18 0.67
CA GLY A 286 -7.41 1.42 1.17
C GLY A 286 -7.99 0.44 0.16
N ASP A 287 -8.80 -0.47 0.67
CA ASP A 287 -9.53 -1.44 -0.16
C ASP A 287 -10.82 -0.80 -0.68
N GLY A 288 -11.28 -1.22 -1.86
CA GLY A 288 -12.47 -0.64 -2.47
C GLY A 288 -12.96 -1.40 -3.70
N THR A 289 -13.88 -0.78 -4.42
CA THR A 289 -14.47 -1.33 -5.63
C THR A 289 -13.99 -0.55 -6.84
N LEU A 290 -13.33 -1.24 -7.76
CA LEU A 290 -12.81 -0.67 -8.99
C LEU A 290 -13.71 -1.02 -10.16
N VAL A 291 -14.18 0.00 -10.88
CA VAL A 291 -15.00 -0.15 -12.07
C VAL A 291 -14.14 0.18 -13.29
N SER A 292 -13.96 -0.81 -14.16
CA SER A 292 -13.26 -0.64 -15.43
C SER A 292 -14.27 -0.49 -16.56
N TYR A 293 -14.02 0.43 -17.50
CA TYR A 293 -14.89 0.62 -18.65
C TYR A 293 -14.11 1.05 -19.89
N ILE A 294 -14.63 0.61 -21.02
CA ILE A 294 -14.25 1.09 -22.34
C ILE A 294 -15.53 1.44 -23.13
N PRO A 295 -15.59 2.61 -23.80
CA PRO A 295 -16.71 2.94 -24.66
C PRO A 295 -16.86 1.93 -25.80
N SER A 296 -18.11 1.67 -26.21
CA SER A 296 -18.37 0.89 -27.42
C SER A 296 -17.92 1.66 -28.67
N ALA A 297 -17.40 0.95 -29.67
CA ALA A 297 -16.93 1.50 -30.93
C ALA A 297 -17.57 0.73 -32.10
N ASN A 298 -18.08 1.43 -33.11
CA ASN A 298 -18.74 0.84 -34.29
C ASN A 298 -19.82 -0.21 -33.93
N ASP A 299 -20.67 0.11 -32.94
CA ASP A 299 -21.72 -0.77 -32.39
C ASP A 299 -21.23 -2.09 -31.78
N LYS A 300 -19.91 -2.27 -31.64
CA LYS A 300 -19.30 -3.41 -30.96
C LYS A 300 -19.00 -3.06 -29.51
N LYS A 301 -19.52 -3.90 -28.61
CA LYS A 301 -19.24 -3.83 -27.19
C LYS A 301 -17.91 -4.50 -26.90
N HIS A 302 -17.11 -3.84 -26.07
CA HIS A 302 -15.83 -4.33 -25.59
C HIS A 302 -15.80 -4.23 -24.08
N HIS A 303 -14.92 -4.98 -23.44
CA HIS A 303 -14.66 -4.82 -22.02
C HIS A 303 -13.18 -5.09 -21.72
N LEU A 304 -12.78 -4.75 -20.50
CA LEU A 304 -11.41 -4.89 -20.05
C LEU A 304 -11.25 -6.14 -19.19
N ILE A 305 -10.15 -6.85 -19.43
CA ILE A 305 -9.62 -7.86 -18.51
C ILE A 305 -8.32 -7.30 -17.93
N LEU A 306 -8.28 -7.16 -16.61
CA LEU A 306 -7.12 -6.65 -15.88
C LEU A 306 -6.16 -7.79 -15.54
N ASP A 307 -4.86 -7.53 -15.63
CA ASP A 307 -3.82 -8.47 -15.27
C ASP A 307 -3.70 -8.59 -13.73
N PRO A 308 -3.26 -9.75 -13.20
CA PRO A 308 -2.94 -9.88 -11.78
C PRO A 308 -1.90 -8.84 -11.35
N ILE A 309 -2.15 -8.20 -10.21
CA ILE A 309 -1.26 -7.15 -9.68
C ILE A 309 -0.03 -7.75 -8.99
N TYR A 310 -0.22 -8.87 -8.29
CA TYR A 310 0.85 -9.60 -7.59
C TYR A 310 1.54 -10.59 -8.52
N LEU A 311 2.80 -10.94 -8.19
CA LEU A 311 3.64 -11.80 -9.01
C LEU A 311 3.57 -13.27 -8.58
N PHE A 312 3.14 -13.56 -7.35
CA PHE A 312 3.03 -14.92 -6.81
C PHE A 312 4.35 -15.72 -6.91
N PRO A 313 5.49 -15.20 -6.41
CA PRO A 313 6.77 -15.88 -6.52
C PRO A 313 6.71 -17.28 -5.90
N THR A 314 7.26 -18.28 -6.58
CA THR A 314 7.16 -19.68 -6.14
C THR A 314 8.02 -19.95 -4.90
N VAL A 315 7.55 -20.81 -4.00
CA VAL A 315 8.27 -21.25 -2.80
C VAL A 315 8.62 -22.72 -2.96
N ALA A 316 9.89 -23.02 -3.23
CA ALA A 316 10.33 -24.41 -3.40
C ALA A 316 10.62 -25.12 -2.06
N ASN A 317 11.32 -24.44 -1.14
CA ASN A 317 11.76 -25.02 0.13
C ASN A 317 11.47 -24.06 1.29
N LEU A 318 11.08 -24.62 2.43
CA LEU A 318 10.88 -23.89 3.68
C LEU A 318 11.66 -24.57 4.81
N PRO A 319 12.16 -23.81 5.80
CA PRO A 319 12.69 -24.38 7.02
C PRO A 319 11.63 -25.22 7.74
N ALA A 320 12.08 -26.28 8.43
CA ALA A 320 11.21 -27.12 9.23
C ALA A 320 10.90 -26.47 10.58
N LEU A 321 9.63 -26.55 11.00
CA LEU A 321 9.18 -26.18 12.34
C LEU A 321 9.00 -27.44 13.17
N VAL A 322 9.76 -27.56 14.26
CA VAL A 322 9.66 -28.68 15.18
C VAL A 322 8.85 -28.27 16.40
N LEU A 323 7.72 -28.95 16.62
CA LEU A 323 6.85 -28.72 17.78
C LEU A 323 7.36 -29.52 18.99
N ASP A 324 7.62 -28.83 20.11
CA ASP A 324 7.99 -29.42 21.40
C ASP A 324 6.84 -29.26 22.41
N LYS A 325 6.49 -30.34 23.11
CA LYS A 325 5.49 -30.31 24.19
C LYS A 325 5.87 -29.34 25.31
N LYS A 326 7.16 -29.05 25.53
CA LYS A 326 7.61 -28.06 26.52
C LYS A 326 7.09 -26.64 26.26
N GLN A 327 6.55 -26.37 25.06
CA GLN A 327 6.05 -25.06 24.65
C GLN A 327 4.55 -24.88 24.93
N GLU A 328 3.88 -25.91 25.45
CA GLU A 328 2.44 -25.93 25.72
C GLU A 328 1.99 -24.74 26.59
N ASP A 329 2.68 -24.49 27.71
CA ASP A 329 2.34 -23.40 28.63
C ASP A 329 2.48 -22.02 27.97
N VAL A 330 3.54 -21.81 27.20
CA VAL A 330 3.79 -20.55 26.48
C VAL A 330 2.73 -20.32 25.39
N LEU A 331 2.36 -21.38 24.66
CA LEU A 331 1.32 -21.31 23.64
C LEU A 331 -0.05 -21.01 24.25
N LEU A 332 -0.37 -21.61 25.40
CA LEU A 332 -1.62 -21.36 26.12
C LEU A 332 -1.69 -19.91 26.60
N GLU A 333 -0.60 -19.39 27.18
CA GLU A 333 -0.49 -17.99 27.61
C GLU A 333 -0.69 -17.03 26.42
N ARG A 334 0.06 -17.24 25.32
CA ARG A 334 -0.02 -16.40 24.12
C ARG A 334 -1.41 -16.49 23.47
N SER A 335 -2.02 -17.67 23.44
CA SER A 335 -3.36 -17.88 22.89
C SER A 335 -4.42 -17.09 23.66
N LEU A 336 -4.34 -17.08 25.00
CA LEU A 336 -5.21 -16.27 25.85
C LEU A 336 -5.01 -14.78 25.56
N ALA A 337 -3.76 -14.32 25.46
CA ALA A 337 -3.43 -12.92 25.19
C ALA A 337 -4.04 -12.42 23.86
N VAL A 338 -3.94 -13.21 22.78
CA VAL A 338 -4.50 -12.86 21.46
C VAL A 338 -6.03 -12.79 21.49
N GLN A 339 -6.69 -13.71 22.21
CA GLN A 339 -8.14 -13.71 22.36
C GLN A 339 -8.63 -12.46 23.12
N LEU A 340 -7.97 -12.11 24.22
CA LEU A 340 -8.30 -10.90 25.00
C LEU A 340 -8.04 -9.63 24.18
N TYR A 341 -6.93 -9.58 23.44
CA TYR A 341 -6.59 -8.44 22.58
C TYR A 341 -7.71 -8.12 21.58
N ARG A 342 -8.29 -9.17 20.97
CA ARG A 342 -9.40 -9.07 20.01
C ARG A 342 -10.72 -8.72 20.68
N GLU A 343 -11.05 -9.36 21.80
CA GLU A 343 -12.31 -9.12 22.52
C GLU A 343 -12.42 -7.67 23.03
N PHE A 344 -11.32 -7.13 23.56
CA PHE A 344 -11.26 -5.75 24.06
C PHE A 344 -10.91 -4.71 22.99
N ARG A 345 -10.85 -5.11 21.71
CA ARG A 345 -10.55 -4.24 20.57
C ARG A 345 -9.30 -3.39 20.76
N LEU A 346 -8.25 -3.95 21.36
CA LEU A 346 -6.97 -3.25 21.53
C LEU A 346 -6.25 -3.02 20.18
N ASP A 347 -6.68 -3.71 19.13
CA ASP A 347 -6.34 -3.45 17.73
C ASP A 347 -6.76 -2.05 17.25
N THR A 348 -7.92 -1.57 17.71
CA THR A 348 -8.43 -0.22 17.40
C THR A 348 -7.61 0.91 18.01
N LEU A 349 -6.68 0.62 18.92
CA LEU A 349 -5.72 1.62 19.41
C LEU A 349 -4.78 2.12 18.30
N SER A 350 -4.65 1.37 17.21
CA SER A 350 -3.87 1.77 16.06
C SER A 350 -4.55 2.93 15.34
N VAL A 351 -3.86 4.06 15.21
CA VAL A 351 -4.39 5.22 14.50
C VAL A 351 -4.07 5.06 13.01
N LEU A 352 -5.12 4.91 12.20
CA LEU A 352 -5.04 5.05 10.76
C LEU A 352 -4.89 6.53 10.42
N LYS A 353 -3.81 6.88 9.71
CA LYS A 353 -3.69 8.21 9.12
C LYS A 353 -4.30 8.18 7.74
N THR A 354 -5.48 8.79 7.61
CA THR A 354 -6.06 9.05 6.29
C THR A 354 -5.17 10.07 5.57
N TYR A 355 -4.64 9.69 4.42
CA TYR A 355 -4.09 10.65 3.47
C TYR A 355 -5.27 11.12 2.64
N GLY A 356 -5.73 12.34 2.88
CA GLY A 356 -6.63 13.00 1.94
C GLY A 356 -5.84 13.49 0.72
N ASN A 357 -6.39 13.61 -0.46
CA ASN A 357 -7.67 13.22 -1.08
C ASN A 357 -7.47 13.60 -2.57
N ASN A 358 -8.30 13.11 -3.47
CA ASN A 358 -8.22 13.49 -4.88
C ASN A 358 -8.39 15.01 -5.05
N LEU A 359 -7.28 15.73 -5.29
CA LEU A 359 -7.23 17.20 -5.39
C LEU A 359 -8.23 17.77 -6.43
N LEU A 360 -8.63 16.94 -7.40
CA LEU A 360 -9.60 17.31 -8.41
C LEU A 360 -10.99 17.60 -7.82
N PHE A 361 -11.40 16.88 -6.77
CA PHE A 361 -12.77 16.92 -6.25
C PHE A 361 -12.96 17.73 -4.96
N GLU A 362 -11.89 18.18 -4.28
CA GLU A 362 -12.03 18.69 -2.92
C GLU A 362 -12.41 20.18 -2.74
N SER A 363 -12.10 21.09 -3.67
CA SER A 363 -12.11 22.52 -3.27
C SER A 363 -12.55 23.55 -4.33
N SER A 364 -13.06 23.12 -5.48
CA SER A 364 -13.49 24.05 -6.54
C SER A 364 -14.90 23.80 -7.10
N GLY A 365 -15.57 22.74 -6.64
CA GLY A 365 -16.91 22.40 -7.08
C GLY A 365 -17.98 23.27 -6.43
N ILE A 366 -19.04 23.57 -7.17
CA ILE A 366 -20.26 24.19 -6.66
C ILE A 366 -21.11 23.07 -6.10
N SER A 367 -21.22 23.00 -4.78
CA SER A 367 -21.98 21.97 -4.08
C SER A 367 -23.43 22.40 -3.84
N TYR A 368 -24.33 21.45 -4.10
CA TYR A 368 -25.76 21.54 -3.90
C TYR A 368 -26.19 20.38 -3.00
N LYS A 369 -26.30 20.62 -1.69
CA LYS A 369 -26.85 19.65 -0.74
C LYS A 369 -28.35 19.62 -0.83
N LEU A 370 -28.92 18.52 -1.31
CA LEU A 370 -30.34 18.45 -1.65
C LEU A 370 -31.27 18.49 -0.42
N ASP A 371 -30.74 18.23 0.79
CA ASP A 371 -31.47 18.39 2.05
C ASP A 371 -31.65 19.84 2.51
N GLU A 372 -30.89 20.79 1.95
CA GLU A 372 -31.03 22.21 2.30
C GLU A 372 -32.19 22.89 1.55
N TYR A 373 -32.90 22.15 0.68
CA TYR A 373 -33.92 22.68 -0.21
C TYR A 373 -35.20 21.84 -0.20
N THR A 374 -36.26 22.37 -0.82
CA THR A 374 -37.50 21.60 -1.01
C THR A 374 -37.23 20.47 -1.99
N ARG A 375 -37.44 19.23 -1.55
CA ARG A 375 -37.24 18.04 -2.37
C ARG A 375 -38.25 18.00 -3.52
N PHE A 376 -37.75 17.82 -4.73
CA PHE A 376 -38.57 17.56 -5.90
C PHE A 376 -38.75 16.04 -6.11
N PRO A 377 -39.93 15.60 -6.62
CA PRO A 377 -40.17 14.20 -6.93
C PRO A 377 -39.21 13.59 -7.96
N THR A 378 -38.71 14.38 -8.91
CA THR A 378 -37.90 13.89 -10.03
C THR A 378 -36.56 14.62 -10.17
N MET A 379 -35.52 13.93 -10.65
CA MET A 379 -34.22 14.56 -10.93
C MET A 379 -34.32 15.64 -12.02
N ALA A 380 -35.25 15.46 -12.97
CA ALA A 380 -35.54 16.47 -13.99
C ALA A 380 -35.92 17.83 -13.38
N GLU A 381 -36.82 17.83 -12.39
CA GLU A 381 -37.25 19.04 -11.69
C GLU A 381 -36.11 19.63 -10.84
N VAL A 382 -35.34 18.80 -10.13
CA VAL A 382 -34.14 19.25 -9.41
C VAL A 382 -33.20 20.01 -10.35
N MET A 383 -32.89 19.43 -11.51
CA MET A 383 -31.96 20.03 -12.47
C MET A 383 -32.51 21.28 -13.16
N ILE A 384 -33.83 21.48 -13.23
CA ILE A 384 -34.45 22.67 -13.87
C ILE A 384 -34.64 23.80 -12.87
N GLU A 385 -35.22 23.50 -11.71
CA GLU A 385 -35.64 24.51 -10.74
C GLU A 385 -34.50 24.98 -9.85
N PHE A 386 -33.52 24.11 -9.61
CA PHE A 386 -32.55 24.33 -8.55
C PHE A 386 -31.10 24.48 -9.03
N ILE A 387 -30.70 23.72 -10.04
CA ILE A 387 -29.32 23.71 -10.53
C ILE A 387 -29.11 24.79 -11.61
N GLN A 388 -28.22 25.76 -11.36
CA GLN A 388 -28.00 26.89 -12.27
C GLN A 388 -26.91 26.65 -13.33
N GLU A 389 -25.91 25.84 -12.99
CA GLU A 389 -24.73 25.59 -13.82
C GLU A 389 -24.86 24.37 -14.73
N ALA A 390 -25.96 23.63 -14.69
CA ALA A 390 -26.15 22.48 -15.55
C ALA A 390 -27.61 22.35 -15.98
N ARG A 391 -27.82 21.80 -17.19
CA ARG A 391 -29.15 21.54 -17.72
C ARG A 391 -29.17 20.31 -18.61
N PHE A 392 -30.32 19.68 -18.76
CA PHE A 392 -30.54 18.70 -19.82
C PHE A 392 -30.90 19.38 -21.15
N ARG A 393 -30.33 18.86 -22.23
CA ARG A 393 -30.64 19.26 -23.60
C ARG A 393 -30.81 18.02 -24.47
N THR A 394 -31.87 17.99 -25.26
CA THR A 394 -32.07 16.92 -26.24
C THR A 394 -31.14 17.11 -27.44
N VAL A 395 -30.31 16.10 -27.71
CA VAL A 395 -29.38 16.03 -28.85
C VAL A 395 -29.63 14.70 -29.56
N ARG A 396 -30.03 14.75 -30.84
CA ARG A 396 -30.33 13.55 -31.66
C ARG A 396 -31.34 12.57 -31.03
N GLY A 397 -32.29 13.09 -30.24
CA GLY A 397 -33.35 12.28 -29.60
C GLY A 397 -33.04 11.84 -28.16
N GLU A 398 -31.80 12.01 -27.70
CA GLU A 398 -31.37 11.66 -26.33
C GLU A 398 -31.14 12.93 -25.51
N ARG A 399 -31.52 12.93 -24.23
CA ARG A 399 -31.15 14.01 -23.31
C ARG A 399 -29.69 13.84 -22.90
N LYS A 400 -28.89 14.87 -23.16
CA LYS A 400 -27.53 15.00 -22.66
C LYS A 400 -27.46 16.16 -21.69
N LEU A 401 -26.64 15.99 -20.66
CA LEU A 401 -26.39 17.00 -19.64
C LEU A 401 -25.35 17.97 -20.20
N GLN A 402 -25.56 19.27 -20.02
CA GLN A 402 -24.63 20.31 -20.43
C GLN A 402 -24.30 21.19 -19.23
N VAL A 403 -23.02 21.49 -19.05
CA VAL A 403 -22.55 22.40 -18.00
C VAL A 403 -22.32 23.78 -18.59
N ARG A 404 -22.69 24.80 -17.80
CA ARG A 404 -22.44 26.21 -18.07
C ARG A 404 -21.02 26.54 -17.66
N LEU A 405 -20.11 26.62 -18.63
CA LEU A 405 -18.68 26.79 -18.39
C LEU A 405 -18.33 28.21 -17.95
N LYS A 406 -17.45 28.32 -16.94
CA LYS A 406 -16.88 29.57 -16.43
C LYS A 406 -15.51 29.80 -17.06
N TYR A 407 -15.36 30.93 -17.75
CA TYR A 407 -14.11 31.43 -18.34
C TYR A 407 -13.70 32.74 -17.67
N ILE A 408 -12.44 33.17 -17.89
CA ILE A 408 -11.91 34.45 -17.39
C ILE A 408 -12.76 35.64 -17.87
N ASN A 409 -13.35 35.55 -19.08
CA ASN A 409 -14.06 36.64 -19.73
C ASN A 409 -15.60 36.51 -19.68
N GLY A 410 -16.14 35.55 -18.92
CA GLY A 410 -17.60 35.35 -18.80
C GLY A 410 -18.01 33.88 -18.66
N VAL A 411 -19.33 33.65 -18.71
CA VAL A 411 -19.91 32.32 -18.51
C VAL A 411 -20.79 31.97 -19.71
N THR A 412 -20.54 30.83 -20.36
CA THR A 412 -21.30 30.42 -21.57
C THR A 412 -21.61 28.93 -21.57
N TYR A 413 -22.67 28.56 -22.29
CA TYR A 413 -22.88 27.18 -22.73
C TYR A 413 -22.19 27.03 -24.07
N GLU A 414 -21.25 26.08 -24.19
CA GLU A 414 -20.71 25.75 -25.52
C GLU A 414 -21.78 25.00 -26.32
N ILE A 415 -22.29 25.66 -27.35
CA ILE A 415 -23.34 25.13 -28.22
C ILE A 415 -22.74 24.45 -29.46
N GLU A 416 -21.56 24.89 -29.88
CA GLU A 416 -20.85 24.41 -31.07
C GLU A 416 -19.92 23.22 -30.78
N ASP A 417 -19.44 23.09 -29.55
CA ASP A 417 -18.64 21.94 -29.09
C ASP A 417 -19.59 20.85 -28.55
N PRO A 418 -19.69 19.68 -29.20
CA PRO A 418 -20.55 18.59 -28.76
C PRO A 418 -19.98 17.80 -27.56
N THR A 419 -18.79 18.16 -27.06
CA THR A 419 -18.13 17.44 -25.97
C THR A 419 -19.00 17.48 -24.70
N PRO A 420 -19.45 16.34 -24.17
CA PRO A 420 -20.28 16.30 -22.96
C PRO A 420 -19.45 16.55 -21.69
N PRO A 421 -20.10 16.89 -20.56
CA PRO A 421 -19.46 16.84 -19.25
C PRO A 421 -19.18 15.40 -18.84
N LEU A 422 -18.22 15.20 -17.95
CA LEU A 422 -18.08 13.94 -17.22
C LEU A 422 -19.19 13.88 -16.17
N VAL A 423 -20.06 12.89 -16.24
CA VAL A 423 -21.11 12.67 -15.24
C VAL A 423 -20.76 11.47 -14.40
N LEU A 424 -20.66 11.66 -13.07
CA LEU A 424 -20.31 10.62 -12.11
C LEU A 424 -21.45 10.41 -11.12
N LEU A 425 -21.76 9.17 -10.77
CA LEU A 425 -22.62 8.78 -9.64
C LEU A 425 -21.80 7.91 -8.69
N ASP A 426 -21.51 8.40 -7.47
CA ASP A 426 -20.61 7.76 -6.49
C ASP A 426 -19.26 7.31 -7.09
N GLY A 427 -18.75 8.10 -8.04
CA GLY A 427 -17.51 7.83 -8.76
C GLY A 427 -17.69 7.02 -10.04
N ILE A 428 -18.80 6.30 -10.22
CA ILE A 428 -19.06 5.56 -11.45
C ILE A 428 -19.44 6.53 -12.55
N PRO A 429 -18.73 6.56 -13.69
CA PRO A 429 -19.10 7.40 -14.82
C PRO A 429 -20.37 6.87 -15.49
N VAL A 430 -21.28 7.78 -15.83
CA VAL A 430 -22.59 7.47 -16.40
C VAL A 430 -22.71 8.11 -17.79
N PRO A 431 -22.31 7.40 -18.87
CA PRO A 431 -22.34 7.95 -20.24
C PRO A 431 -23.75 8.15 -20.80
N ASP A 432 -24.70 7.31 -20.37
CA ASP A 432 -26.11 7.48 -20.69
C ASP A 432 -26.79 8.38 -19.66
N HIS A 433 -26.93 9.66 -20.01
CA HIS A 433 -27.48 10.66 -19.10
C HIS A 433 -29.01 10.52 -18.93
N GLU A 434 -29.70 9.69 -19.71
CA GLU A 434 -31.10 9.36 -19.41
C GLU A 434 -31.22 8.58 -18.09
N LYS A 435 -30.20 7.79 -17.72
CA LYS A 435 -30.15 7.13 -16.41
C LYS A 435 -30.16 8.14 -15.28
N ILE A 436 -29.38 9.22 -15.39
CA ILE A 436 -29.38 10.32 -14.41
C ILE A 436 -30.70 11.10 -14.42
N TYR A 437 -31.27 11.36 -15.60
CA TYR A 437 -32.55 12.07 -15.71
C TYR A 437 -33.69 11.35 -14.96
N ASN A 438 -33.68 10.01 -15.00
CA ASN A 438 -34.69 9.17 -14.35
C ASN A 438 -34.29 8.68 -12.95
N TYR A 439 -33.07 9.01 -12.49
CA TYR A 439 -32.56 8.54 -11.20
C TYR A 439 -33.35 9.18 -10.04
N PRO A 440 -33.80 8.42 -9.03
CA PRO A 440 -34.57 8.99 -7.93
C PRO A 440 -33.75 10.01 -7.11
N PRO A 441 -34.19 11.28 -7.02
CA PRO A 441 -33.46 12.30 -6.26
C PRO A 441 -33.44 12.02 -4.75
N SER A 442 -34.31 11.13 -4.25
CA SER A 442 -34.32 10.67 -2.86
C SER A 442 -33.08 9.87 -2.47
N PHE A 443 -32.35 9.28 -3.43
CA PHE A 443 -31.09 8.60 -3.15
C PHE A 443 -29.90 9.55 -3.11
N VAL A 444 -30.02 10.74 -3.70
CA VAL A 444 -28.93 11.70 -3.85
C VAL A 444 -28.91 12.66 -2.65
N GLU A 445 -27.76 12.74 -1.99
CA GLU A 445 -27.47 13.68 -0.91
C GLU A 445 -26.98 15.01 -1.47
N GLU A 446 -26.02 14.96 -2.39
CA GLU A 446 -25.27 16.13 -2.87
C GLU A 446 -25.02 16.05 -4.38
N ILE A 447 -25.18 17.17 -5.08
CA ILE A 447 -24.74 17.34 -6.47
C ILE A 447 -23.62 18.37 -6.49
N ILE A 448 -22.48 18.03 -7.09
CA ILE A 448 -21.33 18.92 -7.21
C ILE A 448 -21.05 19.20 -8.68
N ILE A 449 -20.94 20.48 -9.04
CA ILE A 449 -20.68 20.90 -10.42
C ILE A 449 -19.33 21.60 -10.50
N TYR A 450 -18.51 21.13 -11.42
CA TYR A 450 -17.22 21.73 -11.74
C TYR A 450 -17.31 22.37 -13.13
N PRO A 451 -17.51 23.70 -13.22
CA PRO A 451 -17.87 24.37 -14.47
C PRO A 451 -16.65 24.80 -15.28
N HIS A 452 -15.62 23.95 -15.37
CA HIS A 452 -14.40 24.22 -16.13
C HIS A 452 -14.11 23.09 -17.11
N LYS A 453 -13.25 23.34 -18.09
CA LYS A 453 -12.77 22.27 -18.97
C LYS A 453 -11.74 21.43 -18.23
N TYR A 454 -11.93 20.11 -18.25
CA TYR A 454 -11.02 19.15 -17.65
C TYR A 454 -10.41 18.28 -18.74
N ALA A 455 -9.11 17.99 -18.60
CA ALA A 455 -8.40 17.06 -19.46
C ALA A 455 -7.91 15.89 -18.60
N PHE A 456 -8.28 14.67 -18.99
CA PHE A 456 -7.78 13.43 -18.40
C PHE A 456 -7.06 12.66 -19.50
N GLY A 457 -5.73 12.76 -19.52
CA GLY A 457 -4.93 12.22 -20.62
C GLY A 457 -5.37 12.82 -21.96
N PRO A 458 -5.79 12.01 -22.95
CA PRO A 458 -6.25 12.50 -24.25
C PRO A 458 -7.73 12.93 -24.28
N ILE A 459 -8.49 12.74 -23.19
CA ILE A 459 -9.94 13.02 -23.15
C ILE A 459 -10.19 14.38 -22.53
N TYR A 460 -11.08 15.15 -23.17
CA TYR A 460 -11.54 16.44 -22.68
C TYR A 460 -13.02 16.34 -22.27
N TYR A 461 -13.37 17.00 -21.17
CA TYR A 461 -14.75 17.13 -20.69
C TYR A 461 -15.12 18.59 -20.48
N ASN A 462 -16.31 18.94 -20.93
CA ASN A 462 -16.89 20.27 -20.73
C ASN A 462 -17.62 20.30 -19.38
N GLY A 463 -16.83 20.33 -18.31
CA GLY A 463 -17.31 20.29 -16.93
C GLY A 463 -17.40 18.88 -16.37
N ILE A 464 -17.58 18.82 -15.05
CA ILE A 464 -17.87 17.58 -14.33
C ILE A 464 -19.14 17.81 -13.52
N VAL A 465 -20.06 16.84 -13.55
CA VAL A 465 -21.24 16.82 -12.68
C VAL A 465 -21.20 15.53 -11.88
N PHE A 466 -21.09 15.68 -10.57
CA PHE A 466 -20.89 14.57 -9.67
C PHE A 466 -22.08 14.47 -8.70
N PHE A 467 -22.80 13.36 -8.78
CA PHE A 467 -23.92 13.01 -7.92
C PHE A 467 -23.41 12.08 -6.81
N LYS A 468 -23.61 12.46 -5.56
CA LYS A 468 -23.30 11.64 -4.38
C LYS A 468 -24.58 11.14 -3.76
N THR A 469 -24.63 9.83 -3.52
CA THR A 469 -25.72 9.20 -2.78
C THR A 469 -25.40 9.15 -1.29
N TYR A 470 -26.43 9.02 -0.47
CA TYR A 470 -26.27 8.96 1.00
C TYR A 470 -25.36 7.84 1.49
N ARG A 471 -25.31 6.74 0.75
CA ARG A 471 -24.58 5.52 1.17
C ARG A 471 -23.30 5.30 0.36
N GLY A 472 -23.10 6.03 -0.73
CA GLY A 472 -22.00 5.79 -1.67
C GLY A 472 -22.09 4.42 -2.36
N ASP A 473 -23.28 3.84 -2.44
CA ASP A 473 -23.52 2.48 -2.95
C ASP A 473 -24.38 2.45 -4.23
N TYR A 474 -24.52 3.62 -4.89
CA TYR A 474 -25.12 3.76 -6.23
C TYR A 474 -26.40 2.91 -6.44
N PRO A 475 -27.41 3.03 -5.56
CA PRO A 475 -28.58 2.16 -5.56
C PRO A 475 -29.36 2.28 -6.87
N GLU A 476 -29.81 1.14 -7.40
CA GLU A 476 -30.62 1.06 -8.62
C GLU A 476 -29.91 1.58 -9.90
N LEU A 477 -28.61 1.87 -9.85
CA LEU A 477 -27.84 2.19 -11.05
C LEU A 477 -27.61 0.93 -11.89
N GLU A 478 -28.21 0.90 -13.08
CA GLU A 478 -27.90 -0.11 -14.10
C GLU A 478 -26.59 0.24 -14.80
N LEU A 479 -25.55 -0.57 -14.58
CA LEU A 479 -24.24 -0.40 -15.22
C LEU A 479 -24.29 -0.69 -16.72
N GLU A 480 -23.41 -0.05 -17.49
CA GLU A 480 -23.23 -0.40 -18.90
C GLU A 480 -22.69 -1.82 -19.04
N GLU A 481 -23.10 -2.54 -20.08
CA GLU A 481 -22.65 -3.93 -20.32
C GLU A 481 -21.12 -4.06 -20.49
N SER A 482 -20.43 -3.00 -20.91
CA SER A 482 -18.97 -2.95 -21.03
C SER A 482 -18.26 -2.65 -19.71
N MET A 483 -19.00 -2.31 -18.64
CA MET A 483 -18.43 -2.13 -17.30
C MET A 483 -18.12 -3.48 -16.65
N ARG A 484 -17.02 -3.51 -15.91
CA ARG A 484 -16.66 -4.64 -15.06
C ARG A 484 -16.31 -4.11 -13.67
N ILE A 485 -16.85 -4.77 -12.65
CA ILE A 485 -16.55 -4.51 -11.25
C ILE A 485 -15.44 -5.46 -10.81
N HIS A 486 -14.44 -4.93 -10.13
CA HIS A 486 -13.33 -5.67 -9.57
C HIS A 486 -13.15 -5.28 -8.10
N ASP A 487 -12.88 -6.26 -7.26
CA ASP A 487 -12.39 -5.98 -5.92
C ASP A 487 -10.97 -5.41 -6.03
N TYR A 488 -10.73 -4.34 -5.29
CA TYR A 488 -9.47 -3.63 -5.31
C TYR A 488 -8.84 -3.62 -3.92
N LYS A 489 -7.57 -4.06 -3.84
CA LYS A 489 -6.75 -3.93 -2.63
C LYS A 489 -5.72 -2.83 -2.82
N GLY A 490 -5.86 -1.73 -2.09
CA GLY A 490 -4.97 -0.58 -2.20
C GLY A 490 -3.67 -0.71 -1.44
N VAL A 491 -2.87 0.34 -1.51
CA VAL A 491 -1.78 0.53 -0.55
C VAL A 491 -2.38 0.83 0.82
N GLN A 492 -1.74 0.30 1.87
CA GLN A 492 -2.22 0.54 3.22
C GLN A 492 -2.08 2.00 3.64
N HIS A 493 -3.07 2.48 4.40
CA HIS A 493 -2.93 3.74 5.12
C HIS A 493 -1.78 3.64 6.13
N PRO A 494 -0.91 4.65 6.22
CA PRO A 494 0.13 4.67 7.24
C PRO A 494 -0.48 4.56 8.64
N SER A 495 -0.11 3.49 9.32
CA SER A 495 -0.63 3.12 10.63
C SER A 495 0.43 3.39 11.68
N SER A 496 0.06 3.98 12.80
CA SER A 496 0.93 4.04 13.98
C SER A 496 0.54 2.95 14.97
N PHE A 497 1.56 2.33 15.58
CA PHE A 497 1.35 1.36 16.64
C PHE A 497 0.54 1.98 17.80
N GLY A 498 -0.49 1.25 18.24
CA GLY A 498 -1.43 1.76 19.24
C GLY A 498 -0.79 2.03 20.60
N ILE A 499 -1.25 3.10 21.25
CA ILE A 499 -0.85 3.47 22.61
C ILE A 499 -2.00 3.12 23.56
N VAL A 500 -1.73 2.25 24.53
CA VAL A 500 -2.69 1.93 25.59
C VAL A 500 -2.82 3.17 26.50
N PRO A 501 -4.03 3.71 26.72
CA PRO A 501 -4.23 4.83 27.63
C PRO A 501 -3.78 4.46 29.06
N LYS A 502 -3.12 5.40 29.74
CA LYS A 502 -2.58 5.19 31.10
C LYS A 502 -3.63 4.69 32.11
N ASP A 503 -4.88 5.16 31.97
CA ASP A 503 -5.98 4.81 32.87
C ASP A 503 -6.87 3.66 32.33
N SER A 504 -6.39 2.93 31.30
CA SER A 504 -7.10 1.78 30.75
C SER A 504 -7.30 0.70 31.82
N ARG A 505 -8.54 0.24 31.93
CA ARG A 505 -8.93 -0.87 32.81
C ARG A 505 -9.01 -2.22 32.07
N PHE A 506 -8.75 -2.21 30.77
CA PHE A 506 -8.72 -3.45 29.99
C PHE A 506 -7.46 -4.24 30.32
N PRO A 507 -7.54 -5.59 30.33
CA PRO A 507 -6.36 -6.43 30.49
C PRO A 507 -5.40 -6.17 29.33
N ASP A 508 -4.12 -5.95 29.64
CA ASP A 508 -3.07 -5.72 28.65
C ASP A 508 -2.05 -6.85 28.72
N LEU A 509 -2.23 -7.86 27.86
CA LEU A 509 -1.32 -8.98 27.72
C LEU A 509 -0.48 -8.91 26.43
N ARG A 510 -0.33 -7.72 25.84
CA ARG A 510 0.32 -7.59 24.54
C ARG A 510 1.76 -8.09 24.57
N HIS A 511 2.12 -8.84 23.54
CA HIS A 511 3.47 -9.38 23.40
C HIS A 511 4.47 -8.34 22.85
N THR A 512 4.02 -7.53 21.90
CA THR A 512 4.77 -6.40 21.36
C THR A 512 4.36 -5.15 22.17
N LEU A 513 5.29 -4.56 22.92
CA LEU A 513 5.05 -3.36 23.72
C LEU A 513 5.22 -2.07 22.93
N TYR A 514 6.06 -2.10 21.90
CA TYR A 514 6.32 -0.92 21.12
C TYR A 514 6.79 -1.31 19.73
N TRP A 515 6.27 -0.60 18.74
CA TRP A 515 6.75 -0.66 17.37
C TRP A 515 6.77 0.75 16.80
N ASN A 516 7.91 1.13 16.24
CA ASN A 516 8.02 2.31 15.41
C ASN A 516 8.77 1.94 14.13
N PRO A 517 8.09 1.91 12.97
CA PRO A 517 8.70 1.42 11.74
C PRO A 517 9.70 2.42 11.17
N LYS A 518 9.64 3.70 11.55
CA LYS A 518 10.45 4.77 10.97
C LYS A 518 10.83 5.81 12.02
N VAL A 519 12.04 5.70 12.51
CA VAL A 519 12.71 6.64 13.41
C VAL A 519 13.87 7.27 12.66
N GLU A 520 13.85 8.59 12.51
CA GLU A 520 14.96 9.35 11.91
C GLU A 520 15.78 10.00 13.03
N ILE A 521 17.10 9.79 13.04
CA ILE A 521 18.01 10.41 14.01
C ILE A 521 19.21 10.99 13.25
N LYS A 522 19.55 12.25 13.53
CA LYS A 522 20.71 12.88 12.88
C LYS A 522 22.02 12.36 13.45
N ASP A 523 23.12 12.65 12.78
CA ASP A 523 24.47 12.35 13.24
C ASP A 523 24.72 12.88 14.65
N ASN A 524 25.27 12.03 15.53
CA ASN A 524 25.60 12.36 16.92
C ASN A 524 24.42 12.87 17.79
N GLU A 525 23.17 12.74 17.33
CA GLU A 525 21.96 13.05 18.09
C GLU A 525 21.41 11.81 18.84
N SER A 526 20.53 12.06 19.79
CA SER A 526 19.82 11.03 20.55
C SER A 526 18.33 11.30 20.60
N LEU A 527 17.52 10.25 20.55
CA LEU A 527 16.07 10.31 20.67
C LEU A 527 15.62 9.48 21.87
N THR A 528 14.75 10.03 22.71
CA THR A 528 14.08 9.28 23.79
C THR A 528 12.67 8.91 23.38
N LEU A 529 12.39 7.61 23.36
CA LEU A 529 11.08 7.03 23.13
C LEU A 529 10.44 6.65 24.48
N ARG A 530 9.11 6.77 24.57
CA ARG A 530 8.34 6.45 25.78
C ARG A 530 7.21 5.49 25.44
N PHE A 531 7.06 4.46 26.27
CA PHE A 531 5.96 3.50 26.19
C PHE A 531 5.73 2.86 27.56
N GLN A 532 4.64 2.11 27.73
CA GLN A 532 4.31 1.44 28.99
C GLN A 532 4.48 -0.07 28.88
N THR A 533 4.90 -0.72 29.97
CA THR A 533 4.90 -2.19 30.10
C THR A 533 3.47 -2.72 30.19
N ALA A 534 3.26 -3.93 29.69
CA ALA A 534 2.01 -4.66 29.81
C ALA A 534 1.85 -5.28 31.22
N GLU A 535 0.76 -6.01 31.44
CA GLU A 535 0.61 -6.92 32.59
C GLU A 535 1.42 -8.22 32.40
N THR A 536 1.86 -8.48 31.18
CA THR A 536 2.76 -9.59 30.84
C THR A 536 4.14 -9.38 31.46
N THR A 537 4.60 -10.35 32.25
CA THR A 537 5.92 -10.34 32.90
C THR A 537 6.96 -11.10 32.08
N GLY A 538 8.24 -10.90 32.39
CA GLY A 538 9.36 -11.61 31.75
C GLY A 538 10.40 -10.68 31.14
N THR A 539 11.27 -11.24 30.29
CA THR A 539 12.30 -10.48 29.59
C THR A 539 11.74 -9.91 28.29
N PHE A 540 11.98 -8.63 28.04
CA PHE A 540 11.66 -7.96 26.80
C PHE A 540 12.95 -7.59 26.08
N LYS A 541 12.99 -7.89 24.78
CA LYS A 541 14.08 -7.51 23.88
C LYS A 541 13.69 -6.26 23.11
N VAL A 542 14.60 -5.29 23.12
CA VAL A 542 14.57 -4.11 22.26
C VAL A 542 15.48 -4.38 21.08
N VAL A 543 14.99 -4.15 19.87
CA VAL A 543 15.78 -4.23 18.64
C VAL A 543 15.63 -2.90 17.90
N ALA A 544 16.75 -2.28 17.54
CA ALA A 544 16.77 -1.23 16.52
C ALA A 544 17.66 -1.65 15.36
N GLU A 545 17.13 -1.53 14.16
CA GLU A 545 17.84 -1.87 12.94
C GLU A 545 17.43 -0.94 11.79
N GLY A 546 18.39 -0.64 10.91
CA GLY A 546 18.16 0.31 9.83
C GLY A 546 19.40 0.61 9.00
N LEU A 547 19.32 1.70 8.23
CA LEU A 547 20.35 2.16 7.31
C LEU A 547 20.71 3.62 7.62
N SER A 548 21.99 3.95 7.49
CA SER A 548 22.42 5.36 7.38
C SER A 548 22.03 5.95 6.03
N SER A 549 22.06 7.27 5.90
CA SER A 549 21.77 7.97 4.63
C SER A 549 22.77 7.64 3.52
N GLU A 550 23.92 7.07 3.86
CA GLU A 550 24.94 6.58 2.93
C GLU A 550 24.95 5.04 2.81
N GLY A 551 23.89 4.38 3.29
CA GLY A 551 23.69 2.94 3.09
C GLY A 551 24.43 2.03 4.06
N THR A 552 25.02 2.56 5.13
CA THR A 552 25.66 1.72 6.15
C THR A 552 24.58 1.03 6.99
N PRO A 553 24.43 -0.31 6.94
CA PRO A 553 23.47 -1.00 7.79
C PRO A 553 23.96 -1.08 9.23
N PHE A 554 23.01 -1.12 10.16
CA PHE A 554 23.29 -1.35 11.57
C PHE A 554 22.16 -2.12 12.23
N ARG A 555 22.50 -2.87 13.27
CA ARG A 555 21.57 -3.51 14.18
C ARG A 555 22.14 -3.50 15.57
N THR A 556 21.28 -3.25 16.55
CA THR A 556 21.66 -3.33 17.95
C THR A 556 20.47 -3.77 18.78
N SER A 557 20.74 -4.38 19.92
CA SER A 557 19.70 -4.88 20.81
C SER A 557 20.04 -4.64 22.27
N ALA A 558 19.00 -4.55 23.09
CA ALA A 558 19.09 -4.45 24.54
C ALA A 558 17.96 -5.26 25.17
N GLU A 559 18.09 -5.60 26.45
CA GLU A 559 17.07 -6.34 27.19
C GLU A 559 16.76 -5.66 28.52
N PHE A 560 15.50 -5.75 28.93
CA PHE A 560 15.04 -5.38 30.26
C PHE A 560 14.02 -6.41 30.75
N ARG A 561 13.78 -6.42 32.06
CA ARG A 561 12.82 -7.33 32.70
C ARG A 561 11.60 -6.58 33.21
N VAL A 562 10.43 -7.19 33.08
CA VAL A 562 9.18 -6.76 33.70
C VAL A 562 8.79 -7.76 34.78
N ASP A 563 8.66 -7.26 36.00
CA ASP A 563 8.28 -8.01 37.19
C ASP A 563 6.84 -7.63 37.63
N PRO A 564 6.15 -8.50 38.41
CA PRO A 564 4.77 -8.29 38.86
C PRO A 564 4.52 -6.99 39.63
#